data_AF-A0A1Z5L361-F1
#
_entry.id   AF-A0A1Z5L361-F1
#
_cell.length_a   1.000
_cell.length_b   1.000
_cell.length_c   1.000
_cell.angle_alpha   90.00
_cell.angle_beta   90.00
_cell.angle_gamma   90.00
#
_symmetry.space_group_name_H-M   'P 1'
#
loop_
_entity.id
_entity.type
_entity.pdbx_description
1 polymer ?
#
loop_
_entity_poly.entity_id
_entity_poly.type
_entity_poly.pdbx_seq_one_letter_code
_entity_poly.pdbx_strand_id
1 'polypeptide(L)'
;MGKITTNFRLGFGSFVDKIVMPYVNTVPEKLQSPCDGCVAPYGFKNHMALSLRTDEFKQQVGAANVSGNLDAPEGGFDAIMQSVVCQQEIGWREKARRLLLFSTDSGFHYAGDGKLGGIVKPNDGQCYMERGEYTQSIHQDYPSLSQINAKIQEHKVNIIFAVTADQIDVYEKLANELEGCSSGRLENDSSNVVELVRDQYNKITSKVEIKDNIANNNIQVTYSSKCLSNQVEKTNVCKGLRVGDTVEFEALIEVKSCPKDRSQWNQTFQIYPVGLSDSLTVNLEMICECDCEKPWNEERNSEKCSAGFGTFECGICSCYDNRYG
;
A
#
# COMPACT_ATOMS: atom_id res chain seq x y z
N MET A 1 -22.00 -11.99 4.61
CA MET A 1 -21.63 -11.22 3.41
C MET A 1 -22.65 -11.30 2.27
N GLY A 2 -23.40 -12.40 2.08
CA GLY A 2 -24.38 -12.52 0.97
C GLY A 2 -25.52 -11.49 0.94
N LYS A 3 -25.79 -10.77 2.04
CA LYS A 3 -26.73 -9.63 2.07
C LYS A 3 -26.13 -8.32 1.55
N ILE A 4 -24.81 -8.25 1.40
CA ILE A 4 -24.06 -7.02 1.09
C ILE A 4 -23.51 -7.09 -0.35
N THR A 5 -23.02 -8.25 -0.77
CA THR A 5 -22.51 -8.46 -2.13
C THR A 5 -22.87 -9.85 -2.62
N THR A 6 -23.18 -9.94 -3.91
CA THR A 6 -23.45 -11.20 -4.62
C THR A 6 -22.17 -11.89 -5.09
N ASN A 7 -21.01 -11.24 -4.97
CA ASN A 7 -19.75 -11.73 -5.53
C ASN A 7 -18.59 -11.65 -4.53
N PHE A 8 -18.68 -12.50 -3.50
CA PHE A 8 -17.76 -12.59 -2.37
C PHE A 8 -16.90 -13.86 -2.46
N ARG A 9 -15.57 -13.72 -2.38
CA ARG A 9 -14.62 -14.85 -2.33
C ARG A 9 -13.88 -14.87 -1.01
N LEU A 10 -13.59 -16.06 -0.52
CA LEU A 10 -12.78 -16.31 0.68
C LEU A 10 -11.55 -17.13 0.31
N GLY A 11 -10.46 -16.83 1.00
CA GLY A 11 -9.20 -17.55 0.95
C GLY A 11 -8.67 -17.65 2.38
N PHE A 12 -7.67 -18.51 2.58
CA PHE A 12 -7.12 -18.77 3.91
C PHE A 12 -5.62 -19.02 3.83
N GLY A 13 -4.88 -18.37 4.73
CA GLY A 13 -3.46 -18.58 4.94
C GLY A 13 -3.13 -18.44 6.42
N SER A 14 -1.98 -18.96 6.82
CA SER A 14 -1.48 -18.89 8.20
C SER A 14 0.02 -18.63 8.20
N PHE A 15 0.52 -18.14 9.34
CA PHE A 15 1.92 -17.84 9.54
C PHE A 15 2.34 -18.20 10.97
N VAL A 16 3.65 -18.34 11.17
CA VAL A 16 4.29 -18.45 12.49
C VAL A 16 5.49 -17.51 12.46
N ASP A 17 6.68 -18.05 12.15
CA ASP A 17 7.89 -17.25 12.02
C ASP A 17 8.96 -17.93 11.14
N LYS A 18 10.07 -17.23 10.91
CA LYS A 18 11.24 -17.71 10.21
C LYS A 18 11.84 -18.90 10.96
N ILE A 19 12.08 -19.98 10.23
CA ILE A 19 12.55 -21.26 10.80
C ILE A 19 14.07 -21.23 11.06
N VAL A 20 14.55 -20.26 11.83
CA VAL A 20 15.94 -20.12 12.25
C VAL A 20 16.00 -19.70 13.73
N MET A 21 17.11 -19.99 14.42
CA MET A 21 17.37 -19.38 15.72
C MET A 21 17.54 -17.87 15.55
N PRO A 22 17.09 -17.01 16.50
CA PRO A 22 16.49 -17.37 17.78
C PRO A 22 14.96 -17.54 17.78
N TYR A 23 14.29 -17.36 16.63
CA TYR A 23 12.81 -17.32 16.57
C TYR A 23 12.17 -18.68 16.82
N VAL A 24 12.79 -19.78 16.35
CA VAL A 24 12.30 -21.14 16.61
C VAL A 24 13.38 -22.02 17.23
N ASN A 25 12.95 -23.09 17.90
CA ASN A 25 13.88 -24.08 18.43
C ASN A 25 14.38 -25.00 17.30
N THR A 26 15.67 -24.91 16.98
CA THR A 26 16.30 -25.69 15.90
C THR A 26 16.77 -27.09 16.31
N VAL A 27 16.47 -27.53 17.55
CA VAL A 27 16.67 -28.95 17.94
C VAL A 27 15.82 -29.82 17.01
N PRO A 28 16.38 -30.89 16.38
CA PRO A 28 15.67 -31.66 15.35
C PRO A 28 14.28 -32.17 15.74
N GLU A 29 14.09 -32.59 17.00
CA GLU A 29 12.79 -33.03 17.52
C GLU A 29 11.77 -31.88 17.59
N LYS A 30 12.23 -30.68 17.95
CA LYS A 30 11.38 -29.48 18.06
C LYS A 30 11.04 -28.85 16.71
N LEU A 31 11.88 -29.05 15.70
CA LEU A 31 11.54 -28.72 14.30
C LEU A 31 10.48 -29.64 13.71
N GLN A 32 10.28 -30.83 14.27
CA GLN A 32 9.19 -31.73 13.85
C GLN A 32 7.91 -31.47 14.65
N SER A 33 8.04 -31.26 15.96
CA SER A 33 6.92 -31.03 16.88
C SER A 33 7.33 -30.05 17.99
N PRO A 34 7.03 -28.75 17.85
CA PRO A 34 7.42 -27.76 18.86
C PRO A 34 6.70 -27.97 20.20
N CYS A 35 5.44 -28.43 20.14
CA CYS A 35 4.55 -28.73 21.25
C CYS A 35 3.66 -29.95 20.95
N ASP A 36 3.04 -30.53 21.98
CA ASP A 36 2.17 -31.70 21.83
C ASP A 36 0.96 -31.38 20.94
N GLY A 37 0.82 -32.09 19.81
CA GLY A 37 -0.24 -31.87 18.83
C GLY A 37 0.00 -30.72 17.85
N CYS A 38 1.14 -30.05 17.93
CA CYS A 38 1.51 -28.95 17.04
C CYS A 38 2.17 -29.45 15.76
N VAL A 39 2.03 -28.70 14.68
CA VAL A 39 2.76 -28.97 13.43
C VAL A 39 4.15 -28.32 13.47
N ALA A 40 5.04 -28.78 12.59
CA ALA A 40 6.35 -28.18 12.39
C ALA A 40 6.24 -26.67 12.09
N PRO A 41 7.17 -25.83 12.60
CA PRO A 41 7.18 -24.39 12.34
C PRO A 41 7.34 -24.07 10.86
N TYR A 42 6.78 -22.94 10.45
CA TYR A 42 6.81 -22.43 9.09
C TYR A 42 6.66 -20.91 9.06
N GLY A 43 7.18 -20.26 8.02
CA GLY A 43 7.02 -18.82 7.84
C GLY A 43 5.59 -18.44 7.47
N PHE A 44 5.20 -18.69 6.22
CA PHE A 44 3.84 -18.42 5.71
C PHE A 44 3.36 -19.53 4.79
N LYS A 45 2.09 -19.91 4.92
CA LYS A 45 1.39 -20.83 4.02
C LYS A 45 0.05 -20.26 3.57
N ASN A 46 -0.18 -20.26 2.26
CA ASN A 46 -1.47 -20.06 1.63
C ASN A 46 -2.14 -21.43 1.44
N HIS A 47 -3.07 -21.77 2.34
CA HIS A 47 -3.81 -23.03 2.30
C HIS A 47 -4.90 -23.04 1.24
N MET A 48 -5.47 -21.87 0.92
CA MET A 48 -6.60 -21.75 0.02
C MET A 48 -6.62 -20.41 -0.70
N ALA A 49 -6.50 -20.45 -2.02
CA ALA A 49 -6.74 -19.29 -2.88
C ALA A 49 -8.19 -18.80 -2.82
N LEU A 50 -8.41 -17.52 -3.10
CA LEU A 50 -9.71 -16.86 -3.10
C LEU A 50 -10.71 -17.56 -4.03
N SER A 51 -11.73 -18.18 -3.44
CA SER A 51 -12.75 -18.96 -4.14
C SER A 51 -14.16 -18.63 -3.63
N LEU A 52 -15.18 -19.02 -4.41
CA LEU A 52 -16.59 -18.96 -4.01
C LEU A 52 -17.00 -20.13 -3.09
N ARG A 53 -16.14 -21.15 -2.93
CA ARG A 53 -16.41 -22.37 -2.16
C ARG A 53 -16.24 -22.14 -0.65
N THR A 54 -17.29 -21.69 0.02
CA THR A 54 -17.27 -21.45 1.48
C THR A 54 -17.05 -22.71 2.31
N ASP A 55 -17.48 -23.87 1.80
CA ASP A 55 -17.29 -25.16 2.49
C ASP A 55 -15.83 -25.58 2.53
N GLU A 56 -15.07 -25.28 1.46
CA GLU A 56 -13.63 -25.49 1.42
C GLU A 56 -12.92 -24.61 2.44
N PHE A 57 -13.31 -23.34 2.56
CA PHE A 57 -12.76 -22.45 3.59
C PHE A 57 -12.96 -23.04 4.99
N LYS A 58 -14.18 -23.51 5.30
CA LYS A 58 -14.48 -24.17 6.58
C LYS A 58 -13.60 -25.41 6.80
N GLN A 59 -13.40 -26.22 5.76
CA GLN A 59 -12.57 -27.42 5.84
C GLN A 59 -11.10 -27.05 6.10
N GLN A 60 -10.55 -26.08 5.37
CA GLN A 60 -9.15 -25.67 5.47
C GLN A 60 -8.86 -25.02 6.83
N VAL A 61 -9.74 -24.14 7.31
CA VAL A 61 -9.63 -23.56 8.66
C VAL A 61 -9.73 -24.65 9.74
N GLY A 62 -10.68 -25.58 9.62
CA GLY A 62 -10.85 -26.67 10.59
C GLY A 62 -9.70 -27.69 10.59
N ALA A 63 -8.94 -27.80 9.50
CA ALA A 63 -7.77 -28.66 9.38
C ALA A 63 -6.45 -27.96 9.77
N ALA A 64 -6.48 -26.63 9.96
CA ALA A 64 -5.30 -25.84 10.28
C ALA A 64 -4.90 -26.06 11.74
N ASN A 65 -3.76 -26.72 11.94
CA ASN A 65 -3.20 -26.96 13.27
C ASN A 65 -2.28 -25.81 13.68
N VAL A 66 -2.23 -25.56 14.99
CA VAL A 66 -1.32 -24.60 15.61
C VAL A 66 0.12 -25.11 15.54
N SER A 67 1.06 -24.18 15.50
CA SER A 67 2.52 -24.41 15.57
C SER A 67 3.08 -23.57 16.73
N GLY A 68 4.40 -23.60 16.96
CA GLY A 68 5.03 -22.74 17.96
C GLY A 68 6.40 -22.21 17.53
N ASN A 69 6.72 -21.03 18.06
CA ASN A 69 7.99 -20.32 18.06
C ASN A 69 8.51 -20.16 19.51
N LEU A 70 9.65 -19.48 19.70
CA LEU A 70 10.31 -19.29 20.99
C LEU A 70 10.09 -17.90 21.58
N ASP A 71 10.20 -16.87 20.75
CA ASP A 71 9.96 -15.49 21.16
C ASP A 71 8.50 -15.08 20.96
N ALA A 72 8.16 -13.89 21.46
CA ALA A 72 6.77 -13.42 21.43
C ALA A 72 6.36 -12.83 20.06
N PRO A 73 7.15 -11.95 19.41
CA PRO A 73 6.75 -11.40 18.12
C PRO A 73 6.70 -12.48 17.04
N GLU A 74 5.84 -12.29 16.04
CA GLU A 74 5.64 -13.26 14.96
C GLU A 74 6.04 -12.71 13.59
N GLY A 75 6.23 -13.60 12.62
CA GLY A 75 6.58 -13.31 11.24
C GLY A 75 5.43 -12.83 10.34
N GLY A 76 4.38 -12.25 10.92
CA GLY A 76 3.16 -11.88 10.22
C GLY A 76 3.34 -10.87 9.07
N PHE A 77 4.39 -10.05 9.14
CA PHE A 77 4.71 -9.09 8.07
C PHE A 77 5.18 -9.76 6.77
N ASP A 78 5.88 -10.89 6.84
CA ASP A 78 6.19 -11.70 5.64
C ASP A 78 4.90 -12.21 5.00
N ALA A 79 3.95 -12.69 5.83
CA ALA A 79 2.66 -13.17 5.38
C ALA A 79 1.82 -12.08 4.72
N ILE A 80 1.80 -10.86 5.28
CA ILE A 80 1.17 -9.69 4.65
C ILE A 80 1.80 -9.42 3.29
N MET A 81 3.13 -9.33 3.22
CA MET A 81 3.83 -9.04 1.97
C MET A 81 3.49 -10.06 0.89
N GLN A 82 3.64 -11.35 1.17
CA GLN A 82 3.33 -12.42 0.21
C GLN A 82 1.84 -12.45 -0.17
N SER A 83 0.93 -12.22 0.78
CA SER A 83 -0.50 -12.13 0.50
C SER A 83 -0.89 -10.95 -0.40
N VAL A 84 -0.10 -9.89 -0.38
CA VAL A 84 -0.33 -8.69 -1.18
C VAL A 84 0.29 -8.84 -2.58
N VAL A 85 1.52 -9.33 -2.70
CA VAL A 85 2.26 -9.32 -3.99
C VAL A 85 2.00 -10.55 -4.86
N CYS A 86 1.67 -11.70 -4.27
CA CYS A 86 1.38 -12.93 -5.02
C CYS A 86 -0.06 -12.98 -5.53
N GLN A 87 -0.37 -12.11 -6.50
CA GLN A 87 -1.73 -11.88 -7.00
C GLN A 87 -2.40 -13.17 -7.53
N GLN A 88 -1.64 -14.06 -8.19
CA GLN A 88 -2.17 -15.25 -8.85
C GLN A 88 -2.45 -16.37 -7.83
N GLU A 89 -1.51 -16.61 -6.94
CA GLU A 89 -1.56 -17.66 -5.91
C GLU A 89 -2.64 -17.37 -4.87
N ILE A 90 -2.78 -16.09 -4.48
CA ILE A 90 -3.86 -15.66 -3.59
C ILE A 90 -5.18 -15.55 -4.34
N GLY A 91 -5.16 -15.23 -5.64
CA GLY A 91 -6.34 -15.16 -6.49
C GLY A 91 -7.11 -13.84 -6.39
N TRP A 92 -6.39 -12.71 -6.19
CA TRP A 92 -7.01 -11.39 -6.19
C TRP A 92 -7.62 -11.08 -7.55
N ARG A 93 -8.83 -10.48 -7.55
CA ARG A 93 -9.48 -10.02 -8.78
C ARG A 93 -9.11 -8.58 -9.05
N GLU A 94 -9.00 -8.22 -10.33
CA GLU A 94 -8.75 -6.83 -10.75
C GLU A 94 -9.86 -5.88 -10.28
N LYS A 95 -11.12 -6.18 -10.61
CA LYS A 95 -12.27 -5.34 -10.26
C LYS A 95 -12.98 -5.84 -9.01
N ALA A 96 -12.35 -5.70 -7.85
CA ALA A 96 -12.95 -6.03 -6.57
C ALA A 96 -12.29 -5.24 -5.43
N ARG A 97 -13.05 -4.99 -4.35
CA ARG A 97 -12.45 -4.57 -3.09
C ARG A 97 -11.64 -5.74 -2.51
N ARG A 98 -10.38 -5.48 -2.20
CA ARG A 98 -9.43 -6.46 -1.67
C ARG A 98 -9.26 -6.20 -0.18
N LEU A 99 -9.57 -7.21 0.63
CA LEU A 99 -9.56 -7.11 2.09
C LEU A 99 -8.71 -8.24 2.64
N LEU A 100 -7.63 -7.91 3.33
CA LEU A 100 -6.78 -8.84 4.05
C LEU A 100 -7.11 -8.72 5.54
N LEU A 101 -7.72 -9.76 6.11
CA LEU A 101 -7.91 -9.86 7.55
C LEU A 101 -6.64 -10.46 8.16
N PHE A 102 -5.93 -9.68 8.97
CA PHE A 102 -4.75 -10.10 9.70
C PHE A 102 -5.11 -10.29 11.16
N SER A 103 -5.07 -11.53 11.66
CA SER A 103 -5.42 -11.86 13.05
C SER A 103 -4.21 -12.36 13.83
N THR A 104 -3.97 -11.78 14.99
CA THR A 104 -2.91 -12.21 15.92
C THR A 104 -3.19 -11.71 17.34
N ASP A 105 -2.63 -12.40 18.31
CA ASP A 105 -2.62 -12.05 19.74
C ASP A 105 -1.25 -11.53 20.21
N SER A 106 -0.31 -11.29 19.28
CA SER A 106 1.05 -10.87 19.61
C SER A 106 1.57 -9.71 18.76
N GLY A 107 2.78 -9.25 19.10
CA GLY A 107 3.55 -8.30 18.30
C GLY A 107 4.04 -8.88 16.98
N PHE A 108 4.81 -8.09 16.25
CA PHE A 108 5.32 -8.45 14.92
C PHE A 108 6.81 -8.15 14.81
N HIS A 109 7.51 -8.99 14.06
CA HIS A 109 8.84 -8.66 13.56
C HIS A 109 8.77 -7.75 12.34
N TYR A 110 9.78 -6.89 12.20
CA TYR A 110 9.92 -5.95 11.08
C TYR A 110 11.38 -5.86 10.62
N ALA A 111 11.60 -5.18 9.49
CA ALA A 111 12.94 -5.05 8.88
C ALA A 111 14.02 -4.65 9.91
N GLY A 112 15.11 -5.41 9.92
CA GLY A 112 16.21 -5.31 10.87
C GLY A 112 16.25 -6.47 11.86
N ASP A 113 15.09 -7.02 12.26
CA ASP A 113 15.01 -8.08 13.25
C ASP A 113 15.66 -9.38 12.75
N GLY A 114 15.52 -9.68 11.45
CA GLY A 114 16.09 -10.85 10.77
C GLY A 114 17.59 -11.05 11.02
N LYS A 115 18.30 -9.96 11.31
CA LYS A 115 19.74 -9.94 11.62
C LYS A 115 20.09 -10.85 12.81
N LEU A 116 19.20 -11.01 13.79
CA LEU A 116 19.42 -11.90 14.94
C LEU A 116 19.55 -13.37 14.50
N GLY A 117 18.83 -13.76 13.46
CA GLY A 117 18.92 -15.07 12.82
C GLY A 117 19.88 -15.16 11.64
N GLY A 118 20.75 -14.17 11.46
CA GLY A 118 21.74 -14.12 10.38
C GLY A 118 21.17 -13.75 9.01
N ILE A 119 19.92 -13.30 8.95
CA ILE A 119 19.25 -12.93 7.70
C ILE A 119 19.42 -11.43 7.49
N VAL A 120 20.30 -11.07 6.55
CA VAL A 120 20.71 -9.67 6.31
C VAL A 120 20.33 -9.14 4.94
N LYS A 121 19.81 -9.99 4.05
CA LYS A 121 19.31 -9.57 2.74
C LYS A 121 17.95 -8.88 2.95
N PRO A 122 17.79 -7.61 2.54
CA PRO A 122 16.51 -6.94 2.65
C PRO A 122 15.41 -7.68 1.86
N ASN A 123 14.17 -7.58 2.34
CA ASN A 123 12.99 -7.96 1.56
C ASN A 123 12.96 -7.15 0.25
N ASP A 124 12.64 -7.75 -0.88
CA ASP A 124 12.58 -7.07 -2.19
C ASP A 124 11.14 -6.81 -2.67
N GLY A 125 10.14 -7.19 -1.86
CA GLY A 125 8.72 -7.01 -2.16
C GLY A 125 8.22 -7.82 -3.36
N GLN A 126 8.86 -8.96 -3.68
CA GLN A 126 8.44 -9.85 -4.77
C GLN A 126 7.71 -11.09 -4.24
N CYS A 127 6.99 -11.77 -5.14
CA CYS A 127 6.31 -13.02 -4.83
C CYS A 127 7.28 -14.21 -4.85
N TYR A 128 7.26 -15.02 -3.79
CA TYR A 128 8.06 -16.24 -3.63
C TYR A 128 7.22 -17.37 -3.01
N MET A 129 6.05 -17.63 -3.58
CA MET A 129 5.23 -18.76 -3.19
C MET A 129 5.44 -19.96 -4.13
N GLU A 130 5.74 -21.11 -3.55
CA GLU A 130 5.76 -22.39 -4.27
C GLU A 130 4.89 -23.39 -3.52
N ARG A 131 3.94 -24.01 -4.23
CA ARG A 131 2.99 -24.99 -3.63
C ARG A 131 2.31 -24.46 -2.36
N GLY A 132 2.03 -23.16 -2.33
CA GLY A 132 1.38 -22.48 -1.21
C GLY A 132 2.31 -22.08 -0.07
N GLU A 133 3.63 -22.30 -0.14
CA GLU A 133 4.55 -21.93 0.95
C GLU A 133 5.50 -20.80 0.53
N TYR A 134 5.84 -19.90 1.47
CA TYR A 134 6.83 -18.84 1.25
C TYR A 134 8.26 -19.39 1.31
N THR A 135 8.97 -19.38 0.17
CA THR A 135 10.27 -20.04 0.02
C THR A 135 11.47 -19.19 0.45
N GLN A 136 11.31 -17.86 0.58
CA GLN A 136 12.41 -16.95 0.96
C GLN A 136 12.40 -16.56 2.44
N SER A 137 11.57 -17.21 3.28
CA SER A 137 11.43 -16.90 4.71
C SER A 137 12.76 -16.84 5.47
N ILE A 138 13.68 -17.75 5.17
CA ILE A 138 15.02 -17.83 5.81
C ILE A 138 16.13 -17.13 5.01
N HIS A 139 15.79 -16.47 3.90
CA HIS A 139 16.75 -15.87 2.98
C HIS A 139 16.60 -14.35 2.84
N GLN A 140 15.42 -13.80 3.15
CA GLN A 140 15.14 -12.37 3.18
C GLN A 140 14.65 -11.96 4.56
N ASP A 141 15.07 -10.77 4.99
CA ASP A 141 14.61 -10.13 6.22
C ASP A 141 13.10 -9.84 6.14
N TYR A 142 12.49 -9.56 7.27
CA TYR A 142 11.11 -9.09 7.32
C TYR A 142 10.97 -7.78 6.52
N PRO A 143 9.82 -7.52 5.90
CA PRO A 143 9.61 -6.27 5.19
C PRO A 143 9.48 -5.09 6.17
N SER A 144 9.90 -3.91 5.70
CA SER A 144 9.68 -2.66 6.43
C SER A 144 8.26 -2.16 6.25
N LEU A 145 7.81 -1.27 7.14
CA LEU A 145 6.51 -0.60 7.03
C LEU A 145 6.35 0.15 5.69
N SER A 146 7.39 0.80 5.22
CA SER A 146 7.37 1.52 3.94
C SER A 146 7.18 0.57 2.75
N GLN A 147 7.84 -0.59 2.76
CA GLN A 147 7.67 -1.61 1.72
C GLN A 147 6.25 -2.19 1.72
N ILE A 148 5.71 -2.50 2.90
CA ILE A 148 4.32 -2.94 3.05
C ILE A 148 3.37 -1.87 2.52
N ASN A 149 3.52 -0.61 2.95
CA ASN A 149 2.66 0.50 2.51
C ASN A 149 2.69 0.68 0.99
N ALA A 150 3.87 0.65 0.39
CA ALA A 150 4.04 0.76 -1.06
C ALA A 150 3.31 -0.37 -1.80
N LYS A 151 3.41 -1.61 -1.34
CA LYS A 151 2.74 -2.77 -1.98
C LYS A 151 1.25 -2.80 -1.75
N ILE A 152 0.77 -2.39 -0.58
CA ILE A 152 -0.66 -2.21 -0.30
C ILE A 152 -1.26 -1.17 -1.25
N GLN A 153 -0.58 -0.03 -1.46
CA GLN A 153 -1.00 1.02 -2.38
C GLN A 153 -0.91 0.59 -3.85
N GLU A 154 0.13 -0.12 -4.24
CA GLU A 154 0.31 -0.65 -5.60
C GLU A 154 -0.80 -1.64 -5.95
N HIS A 155 -1.10 -2.57 -5.03
CA HIS A 155 -2.09 -3.63 -5.24
C HIS A 155 -3.48 -3.31 -4.70
N LYS A 156 -3.72 -2.09 -4.20
CA LYS A 156 -5.00 -1.59 -3.68
C LYS A 156 -5.67 -2.55 -2.68
N VAL A 157 -4.87 -3.11 -1.79
CA VAL A 157 -5.34 -3.99 -0.71
C VAL A 157 -5.71 -3.13 0.50
N ASN A 158 -6.73 -3.51 1.26
CA ASN A 158 -7.03 -2.90 2.55
C ASN A 158 -6.77 -3.95 3.62
N ILE A 159 -6.07 -3.60 4.69
CA ILE A 159 -5.76 -4.52 5.78
C ILE A 159 -6.63 -4.21 7.00
N ILE A 160 -7.18 -5.25 7.59
CA ILE A 160 -7.89 -5.18 8.86
C ILE A 160 -7.07 -5.97 9.88
N PHE A 161 -6.45 -5.26 10.82
CA PHE A 161 -5.75 -5.85 11.95
C PHE A 161 -6.77 -6.22 13.03
N ALA A 162 -7.09 -7.50 13.14
CA ALA A 162 -7.95 -8.07 14.17
C ALA A 162 -7.08 -8.61 15.32
N VAL A 163 -6.87 -7.81 16.36
CA VAL A 163 -5.89 -8.13 17.40
C VAL A 163 -6.48 -8.09 18.80
N THR A 164 -5.89 -8.84 19.73
CA THR A 164 -6.34 -8.90 21.13
C THR A 164 -6.19 -7.57 21.85
N ALA A 165 -6.86 -7.44 22.99
CA ALA A 165 -6.97 -6.18 23.74
C ALA A 165 -5.63 -5.61 24.21
N ASP A 166 -4.63 -6.45 24.45
CA ASP A 166 -3.28 -6.07 24.86
C ASP A 166 -2.41 -5.56 23.70
N GLN A 167 -2.76 -5.91 22.46
CA GLN A 167 -2.03 -5.51 21.25
C GLN A 167 -2.64 -4.31 20.53
N ILE A 168 -3.93 -3.99 20.78
CA ILE A 168 -4.71 -3.04 19.98
C ILE A 168 -4.04 -1.66 19.84
N ASP A 169 -3.43 -1.13 20.90
CA ASP A 169 -2.81 0.21 20.89
C ASP A 169 -1.63 0.29 19.91
N VAL A 170 -0.86 -0.79 19.77
CA VAL A 170 0.29 -0.85 18.85
C VAL A 170 -0.21 -0.95 17.40
N TYR A 171 -1.21 -1.79 17.15
CA TYR A 171 -1.78 -1.97 15.82
C TYR A 171 -2.64 -0.79 15.36
N GLU A 172 -3.24 -0.02 16.26
CA GLU A 172 -3.88 1.27 15.94
C GLU A 172 -2.87 2.27 15.41
N LYS A 173 -1.71 2.40 16.06
CA LYS A 173 -0.61 3.25 15.57
C LYS A 173 -0.11 2.77 14.22
N LEU A 174 0.10 1.46 14.07
CA LEU A 174 0.49 0.85 12.79
C LEU A 174 -0.53 1.14 11.67
N ALA A 175 -1.82 0.97 11.94
CA ALA A 175 -2.87 1.21 10.98
C ALA A 175 -2.94 2.68 10.54
N ASN A 176 -2.61 3.63 11.43
CA ASN A 176 -2.58 5.06 11.09
C ASN A 176 -1.41 5.43 10.17
N GLU A 177 -0.32 4.68 10.20
CA GLU A 177 0.85 4.88 9.31
C GLU A 177 0.67 4.24 7.92
N LEU A 178 -0.30 3.34 7.77
CA LEU A 178 -0.52 2.58 6.54
C LEU A 178 -1.83 2.99 5.86
N GLU A 179 -1.76 3.28 4.57
CA GLU A 179 -2.94 3.67 3.81
C GLU A 179 -3.90 2.48 3.61
N GLY A 180 -5.19 2.70 3.85
CA GLY A 180 -6.21 1.64 3.68
C GLY A 180 -6.18 0.58 4.79
N CYS A 181 -5.49 0.84 5.89
CA CYS A 181 -5.45 -0.05 7.05
C CYS A 181 -6.41 0.40 8.15
N SER A 182 -6.88 -0.57 8.94
CA SER A 182 -7.71 -0.35 10.11
C SER A 182 -7.42 -1.42 11.14
N SER A 183 -7.75 -1.15 12.41
CA SER A 183 -7.66 -2.15 13.48
C SER A 183 -9.04 -2.37 14.11
N GLY A 184 -9.20 -3.54 14.72
CA GLY A 184 -10.36 -3.92 15.51
C GLY A 184 -9.96 -4.90 16.60
N ARG A 185 -10.58 -4.75 17.76
CA ARG A 185 -10.35 -5.64 18.90
C ARG A 185 -10.97 -7.02 18.63
N LEU A 186 -10.14 -8.04 18.66
CA LEU A 186 -10.50 -9.46 18.64
C LEU A 186 -10.58 -9.96 20.09
N GLU A 187 -11.64 -10.70 20.41
CA GLU A 187 -11.69 -11.41 21.70
C GLU A 187 -10.71 -12.59 21.71
N ASN A 188 -10.26 -13.02 22.89
CA ASN A 188 -9.22 -14.04 23.02
C ASN A 188 -9.61 -15.40 22.40
N ASP A 189 -10.91 -15.68 22.28
CA ASP A 189 -11.45 -16.86 21.61
C ASP A 189 -11.84 -16.61 20.15
N SER A 190 -11.56 -15.41 19.63
CA SER A 190 -11.94 -14.94 18.30
C SER A 190 -13.45 -14.97 18.00
N SER A 191 -14.30 -15.06 19.02
CA SER A 191 -15.76 -15.22 18.86
C SER A 191 -16.43 -14.07 18.11
N ASN A 192 -15.85 -12.87 18.17
CA ASN A 192 -16.37 -11.66 17.54
C ASN A 192 -15.82 -11.39 16.12
N VAL A 193 -15.00 -12.29 15.54
CA VAL A 193 -14.32 -12.03 14.25
C VAL A 193 -15.28 -11.70 13.10
N VAL A 194 -16.46 -12.34 13.07
CA VAL A 194 -17.46 -12.11 12.02
C VAL A 194 -18.09 -10.72 12.11
N GLU A 195 -18.32 -10.24 13.33
CA GLU A 195 -18.85 -8.89 13.58
C GLU A 195 -17.79 -7.85 13.26
N LEU A 196 -16.54 -8.07 13.71
CA LEU A 196 -15.40 -7.21 13.39
C LEU A 196 -15.23 -7.03 11.88
N VAL A 197 -15.21 -8.11 11.11
CA VAL A 197 -15.08 -8.04 9.64
C VAL A 197 -16.24 -7.25 9.03
N ARG A 198 -17.47 -7.45 9.52
CA ARG A 198 -18.64 -6.72 9.02
C ARG A 198 -18.54 -5.23 9.31
N ASP A 199 -18.15 -4.86 10.52
CA ASP A 199 -18.06 -3.47 10.94
C ASP A 199 -16.94 -2.73 10.23
N GLN A 200 -15.79 -3.38 10.06
CA GLN A 200 -14.68 -2.81 9.31
C GLN A 200 -15.01 -2.71 7.82
N TYR A 201 -15.71 -3.71 7.24
CA TYR A 201 -16.23 -3.62 5.88
C TYR A 201 -17.18 -2.41 5.71
N ASN A 202 -18.10 -2.21 6.66
CA ASN A 202 -19.02 -1.07 6.64
C ASN A 202 -18.27 0.26 6.78
N LYS A 203 -17.26 0.34 7.65
CA LYS A 203 -16.40 1.54 7.77
C LYS A 203 -15.69 1.84 6.44
N ILE A 204 -15.08 0.84 5.80
CA ILE A 204 -14.37 0.98 4.52
C ILE A 204 -15.33 1.34 3.37
N THR A 205 -16.56 0.84 3.37
CA THR A 205 -17.55 1.16 2.33
C THR A 205 -18.28 2.48 2.56
N SER A 206 -18.33 2.96 3.80
CA SER A 206 -18.96 4.23 4.17
C SER A 206 -18.05 5.45 4.03
N LYS A 207 -16.78 5.25 3.66
CA LYS A 207 -15.79 6.30 3.49
C LYS A 207 -15.22 6.25 2.07
N VAL A 208 -15.09 7.41 1.45
CA VAL A 208 -14.27 7.62 0.25
C VAL A 208 -13.27 8.71 0.57
N GLU A 209 -11.99 8.41 0.37
CA GLU A 209 -10.89 9.35 0.50
C GLU A 209 -10.16 9.41 -0.83
N ILE A 210 -9.98 10.61 -1.37
CA ILE A 210 -9.24 10.86 -2.60
C ILE A 210 -7.82 11.31 -2.26
N LYS A 211 -6.84 10.79 -2.99
CA LYS A 211 -5.44 11.20 -2.93
C LYS A 211 -4.84 11.29 -4.32
N ASP A 212 -3.66 11.90 -4.39
CA ASP A 212 -2.80 11.89 -5.55
C ASP A 212 -1.41 11.34 -5.23
N ASN A 213 -0.65 10.99 -6.26
CA ASN A 213 0.72 10.48 -6.13
C ASN A 213 1.78 11.50 -6.59
N ILE A 214 1.48 12.80 -6.48
CA ILE A 214 2.45 13.84 -6.84
C ILE A 214 3.59 13.81 -5.82
N ALA A 215 4.82 13.67 -6.32
CA ALA A 215 6.03 13.57 -5.49
C ALA A 215 6.84 14.88 -5.43
N ASN A 216 6.46 15.92 -6.18
CA ASN A 216 7.21 17.18 -6.28
C ASN A 216 6.44 18.36 -5.67
N ASN A 217 7.15 19.44 -5.39
CA ASN A 217 6.58 20.65 -4.78
C ASN A 217 6.11 21.70 -5.80
N ASN A 218 6.25 21.42 -7.09
CA ASN A 218 5.89 22.34 -8.17
C ASN A 218 4.39 22.33 -8.46
N ILE A 219 3.70 21.26 -8.09
CA ILE A 219 2.26 21.10 -8.25
C ILE A 219 1.64 20.92 -6.88
N GLN A 220 0.52 21.59 -6.64
CA GLN A 220 -0.34 21.33 -5.49
C GLN A 220 -1.75 21.00 -5.96
N VAL A 221 -2.32 19.94 -5.42
CA VAL A 221 -3.74 19.63 -5.59
C VAL A 221 -4.46 19.91 -4.28
N THR A 222 -5.56 20.65 -4.38
CA THR A 222 -6.47 20.86 -3.25
C THR A 222 -7.84 20.32 -3.61
N TYR A 223 -8.47 19.66 -2.64
CA TYR A 223 -9.75 18.99 -2.84
C TYR A 223 -10.85 19.72 -2.09
N SER A 224 -12.00 19.81 -2.74
CA SER A 224 -13.25 20.16 -2.10
C SER A 224 -14.34 19.19 -2.52
N SER A 225 -15.31 18.96 -1.64
CA SER A 225 -16.40 18.04 -1.93
C SER A 225 -17.67 18.48 -1.25
N LYS A 226 -18.77 18.15 -1.93
CA LYS A 226 -20.13 18.23 -1.40
C LYS A 226 -20.60 16.80 -1.18
N CYS A 227 -20.18 16.18 -0.06
CA CYS A 227 -20.40 14.76 0.24
C CYS A 227 -21.90 14.39 0.30
N LEU A 228 -22.47 14.21 1.50
CA LEU A 228 -23.92 14.07 1.70
C LEU A 228 -24.58 15.39 2.12
N SER A 229 -23.76 16.43 2.35
CA SER A 229 -24.19 17.77 2.73
C SER A 229 -24.60 18.56 1.48
N ASN A 230 -25.44 19.58 1.68
CA ASN A 230 -25.71 20.56 0.64
C ASN A 230 -24.62 21.64 0.50
N GLN A 231 -23.60 21.62 1.36
CA GLN A 231 -22.51 22.59 1.38
C GLN A 231 -21.20 21.97 0.87
N VAL A 232 -20.43 22.76 0.11
CA VAL A 232 -19.08 22.40 -0.33
C VAL A 232 -18.10 22.65 0.81
N GLU A 233 -17.34 21.63 1.18
CA GLU A 233 -16.29 21.71 2.19
C GLU A 233 -14.93 21.43 1.57
N LYS A 234 -13.87 22.08 2.07
CA LYS A 234 -12.49 21.79 1.68
C LYS A 234 -12.05 20.49 2.35
N THR A 235 -12.40 19.36 1.74
CA THR A 235 -12.10 18.02 2.21
C THR A 235 -11.83 17.10 1.03
N ASN A 236 -10.89 16.18 1.21
CA ASN A 236 -10.65 15.05 0.32
C ASN A 236 -11.32 13.76 0.83
N VAL A 237 -12.12 13.85 1.91
CA VAL A 237 -12.76 12.71 2.56
C VAL A 237 -14.27 12.93 2.69
N CYS A 238 -15.04 11.96 2.22
CA CYS A 238 -16.46 11.81 2.51
C CYS A 238 -16.69 10.60 3.42
N LYS A 239 -17.56 10.75 4.43
CA LYS A 239 -17.91 9.71 5.42
C LYS A 239 -19.42 9.51 5.49
N GLY A 240 -19.85 8.39 6.05
CA GLY A 240 -21.27 8.06 6.26
C GLY A 240 -22.00 7.61 4.99
N LEU A 241 -21.26 7.27 3.94
CA LEU A 241 -21.80 6.83 2.66
C LEU A 241 -22.45 5.44 2.78
N ARG A 242 -23.43 5.18 1.92
CA ARG A 242 -24.06 3.89 1.71
C ARG A 242 -23.71 3.37 0.33
N VAL A 243 -23.81 2.05 0.16
CA VAL A 243 -23.63 1.44 -1.16
C VAL A 243 -24.68 2.00 -2.12
N GLY A 244 -24.22 2.60 -3.23
CA GLY A 244 -25.06 3.26 -4.23
C GLY A 244 -25.04 4.79 -4.15
N ASP A 245 -24.55 5.37 -3.05
CA ASP A 245 -24.35 6.82 -2.96
C ASP A 245 -23.26 7.25 -3.94
N THR A 246 -23.44 8.43 -4.54
CA THR A 246 -22.47 9.06 -5.43
C THR A 246 -22.01 10.37 -4.80
N VAL A 247 -20.70 10.59 -4.80
CA VAL A 247 -20.05 11.80 -4.29
C VAL A 247 -19.17 12.39 -5.38
N GLU A 248 -19.12 13.71 -5.42
CA GLU A 248 -18.29 14.45 -6.37
C GLU A 248 -17.18 15.20 -5.60
N PHE A 249 -15.97 15.11 -6.14
CA PHE A 249 -14.81 15.85 -5.65
C PHE A 249 -14.36 16.82 -6.74
N GLU A 250 -14.19 18.08 -6.35
CA GLU A 250 -13.55 19.10 -7.17
C GLU A 250 -12.08 19.19 -6.78
N ALA A 251 -11.20 18.91 -7.73
CA ALA A 251 -9.75 18.99 -7.57
C ALA A 251 -9.22 20.26 -8.25
N LEU A 252 -8.71 21.20 -7.45
CA LEU A 252 -8.01 22.38 -7.93
C LEU A 252 -6.52 22.07 -8.02
N ILE A 253 -5.99 22.07 -9.25
CA ILE A 253 -4.58 21.79 -9.55
C ILE A 253 -3.88 23.14 -9.79
N GLU A 254 -2.90 23.45 -8.95
CA GLU A 254 -2.11 24.68 -8.99
C GLU A 254 -0.65 24.36 -9.32
N VAL A 255 -0.10 25.03 -10.34
CA VAL A 255 1.33 25.01 -10.66
C VAL A 255 2.01 26.14 -9.88
N LYS A 256 2.77 25.80 -8.84
CA LYS A 256 3.44 26.75 -7.95
C LYS A 256 4.71 27.34 -8.54
N SER A 257 5.44 26.54 -9.31
CA SER A 257 6.72 26.93 -9.87
C SER A 257 7.06 26.11 -11.11
N CYS A 258 7.78 26.75 -12.02
CA CYS A 258 8.37 26.09 -13.17
C CYS A 258 9.71 25.44 -12.79
N PRO A 259 9.85 24.11 -12.92
CA PRO A 259 11.14 23.44 -12.74
C PRO A 259 12.17 23.99 -13.72
N LYS A 260 13.43 24.12 -13.29
CA LYS A 260 14.54 24.52 -14.19
C LYS A 260 14.82 23.48 -15.28
N ASP A 261 14.59 22.22 -14.95
CA ASP A 261 14.77 21.10 -15.86
C ASP A 261 13.51 20.95 -16.73
N ARG A 262 13.65 21.22 -18.03
CA ARG A 262 12.56 21.14 -19.02
C ARG A 262 11.93 19.74 -19.10
N SER A 263 12.65 18.68 -18.70
CA SER A 263 12.09 17.32 -18.67
C SER A 263 10.96 17.17 -17.63
N GLN A 264 10.89 18.07 -16.65
CA GLN A 264 9.88 18.05 -15.58
C GLN A 264 8.64 18.88 -15.90
N TRP A 265 8.57 19.51 -17.08
CA TRP A 265 7.41 20.34 -17.46
C TRP A 265 6.21 19.51 -17.87
N ASN A 266 6.46 18.32 -18.40
CA ASN A 266 5.43 17.31 -18.62
C ASN A 266 5.40 16.40 -17.41
N GLN A 267 4.28 16.37 -16.72
CA GLN A 267 4.06 15.52 -15.55
C GLN A 267 2.83 14.64 -15.78
N THR A 268 2.94 13.40 -15.34
CA THR A 268 1.82 12.46 -15.32
C THR A 268 1.64 11.98 -13.90
N PHE A 269 0.47 12.25 -13.34
CA PHE A 269 0.11 11.80 -11.99
C PHE A 269 -1.32 11.27 -11.99
N GLN A 270 -1.68 10.57 -10.92
CA GLN A 270 -2.99 9.95 -10.75
C GLN A 270 -3.67 10.53 -9.54
N ILE A 271 -4.95 10.85 -9.69
CA ILE A 271 -5.88 11.11 -8.60
C ILE A 271 -6.72 9.85 -8.43
N TYR A 272 -6.76 9.27 -7.23
CA TYR A 272 -7.39 7.99 -6.99
C TYR A 272 -8.10 7.92 -5.63
N PRO A 273 -9.23 7.18 -5.55
CA PRO A 273 -9.78 6.75 -4.29
C PRO A 273 -8.90 5.70 -3.60
N VAL A 274 -8.63 5.92 -2.32
CA VAL A 274 -7.88 4.99 -1.46
C VAL A 274 -8.58 3.61 -1.44
N GLY A 275 -7.81 2.55 -1.66
CA GLY A 275 -8.28 1.16 -1.56
C GLY A 275 -9.18 0.68 -2.71
N LEU A 276 -9.28 1.45 -3.80
CA LEU A 276 -10.01 1.10 -5.02
C LEU A 276 -9.07 1.11 -6.24
N SER A 277 -9.44 0.36 -7.27
CA SER A 277 -8.60 0.16 -8.47
C SER A 277 -8.73 1.26 -9.52
N ASP A 278 -9.84 2.00 -9.53
CA ASP A 278 -10.06 3.07 -10.49
C ASP A 278 -9.23 4.31 -10.15
N SER A 279 -8.80 5.05 -11.17
CA SER A 279 -8.04 6.30 -11.01
C SER A 279 -8.27 7.24 -12.19
N LEU A 280 -8.06 8.53 -11.95
CA LEU A 280 -8.01 9.58 -12.97
C LEU A 280 -6.54 9.92 -13.26
N THR A 281 -6.09 9.62 -14.47
CA THR A 281 -4.75 10.03 -14.94
C THR A 281 -4.81 11.46 -15.45
N VAL A 282 -3.98 12.32 -14.87
CA VAL A 282 -3.80 13.72 -15.28
C VAL A 282 -2.49 13.85 -16.02
N ASN A 283 -2.56 14.29 -17.28
CA ASN A 283 -1.41 14.70 -18.07
C ASN A 283 -1.32 16.23 -18.02
N LEU A 284 -0.33 16.73 -17.29
CA LEU A 284 -0.11 18.15 -17.08
C LEU A 284 1.10 18.61 -17.87
N GLU A 285 0.90 19.61 -18.73
CA GLU A 285 1.96 20.35 -19.40
C GLU A 285 2.08 21.73 -18.75
N MET A 286 3.25 22.01 -18.15
CA MET A 286 3.57 23.32 -17.59
C MET A 286 4.05 24.26 -18.68
N ILE A 287 3.35 25.38 -18.86
CA ILE A 287 3.76 26.43 -19.80
C ILE A 287 4.69 27.39 -19.05
N CYS A 288 5.99 27.10 -19.13
CA CYS A 288 7.04 27.82 -18.40
C CYS A 288 7.83 28.82 -19.25
N GLU A 289 7.76 28.68 -20.57
CA GLU A 289 8.40 29.56 -21.55
C GLU A 289 7.34 30.12 -22.50
N CYS A 290 7.61 31.32 -23.00
CA CYS A 290 6.85 31.90 -24.09
C CYS A 290 7.22 31.24 -25.42
N ASP A 291 6.32 31.27 -26.40
CA ASP A 291 6.62 30.72 -27.73
C ASP A 291 7.85 31.35 -28.39
N CYS A 292 8.15 32.63 -28.11
CA CYS A 292 9.32 33.34 -28.64
C CYS A 292 10.65 32.99 -27.96
N GLU A 293 10.61 32.34 -26.78
CA GLU A 293 11.79 31.87 -26.03
C GLU A 293 12.19 30.46 -26.47
N LYS A 294 11.43 29.86 -27.40
CA LYS A 294 11.72 28.51 -27.86
C LYS A 294 13.01 28.50 -28.70
N PRO A 295 13.81 27.42 -28.66
CA PRO A 295 15.14 27.38 -29.30
C PRO A 295 15.18 27.71 -30.80
N TRP A 296 14.06 27.58 -31.51
CA TRP A 296 13.96 27.92 -32.94
C TRP A 296 13.71 29.41 -33.22
N ASN A 297 13.29 30.16 -32.20
CA ASN A 297 13.10 31.62 -32.25
C ASN A 297 14.28 32.39 -31.65
N GLU A 298 15.20 31.70 -30.96
CA GLU A 298 16.45 32.25 -30.44
C GLU A 298 17.45 32.51 -31.59
N GLU A 299 17.91 33.75 -31.76
CA GLU A 299 19.07 34.09 -32.59
C GLU A 299 20.32 34.18 -31.70
N ARG A 300 21.06 33.08 -31.56
CA ARG A 300 22.33 33.05 -30.81
C ARG A 300 23.42 33.84 -31.55
N ASN A 301 24.28 34.53 -30.80
CA ASN A 301 25.29 35.45 -31.32
C ASN A 301 24.69 36.45 -32.32
N SER A 302 23.53 37.04 -31.99
CA SER A 302 22.86 37.95 -32.91
C SER A 302 23.66 39.24 -33.07
N GLU A 303 23.84 39.68 -34.31
CA GLU A 303 24.41 40.99 -34.65
C GLU A 303 23.62 42.14 -34.02
N LYS A 304 22.31 41.93 -33.79
CA LYS A 304 21.43 42.89 -33.10
C LYS A 304 21.83 43.09 -31.64
N CYS A 305 22.57 42.15 -31.05
CA CYS A 305 22.95 42.14 -29.64
C CYS A 305 24.46 42.39 -29.47
N SER A 306 24.85 43.66 -29.65
CA SER A 306 26.24 44.12 -29.52
C SER A 306 27.21 43.37 -30.45
N ALA A 307 26.89 43.21 -31.74
CA ALA A 307 27.74 42.53 -32.72
C ALA A 307 28.11 41.08 -32.31
N GLY A 308 27.10 40.31 -31.91
CA GLY A 308 27.24 38.87 -31.65
C GLY A 308 27.56 38.50 -30.19
N PHE A 309 27.55 39.45 -29.26
CA PHE A 309 27.83 39.19 -27.84
C PHE A 309 26.59 38.95 -26.97
N GLY A 310 25.50 38.47 -27.58
CA GLY A 310 24.29 38.05 -26.89
C GLY A 310 23.36 37.25 -27.79
N THR A 311 22.31 36.72 -27.18
CA THR A 311 21.20 36.03 -27.87
C THR A 311 20.04 37.01 -28.04
N PHE A 312 19.51 37.15 -29.26
CA PHE A 312 18.28 37.91 -29.49
C PHE A 312 17.09 36.96 -29.42
N GLU A 313 16.20 37.18 -28.45
CA GLU A 313 15.02 36.35 -28.19
C GLU A 313 13.87 37.24 -27.71
N CYS A 314 12.63 36.93 -28.12
CA CYS A 314 11.45 37.73 -27.74
C CYS A 314 11.54 39.25 -27.97
N GLY A 315 12.37 39.71 -28.92
CA GLY A 315 12.56 41.14 -29.19
C GLY A 315 13.54 41.84 -28.25
N ILE A 316 14.23 41.11 -27.38
CA ILE A 316 15.19 41.63 -26.39
C ILE A 316 16.53 40.89 -26.57
N CYS A 317 17.62 41.51 -26.12
CA CYS A 317 18.95 40.90 -26.12
C CYS A 317 19.34 40.36 -24.74
N SER A 318 19.60 39.06 -24.65
CA SER A 318 20.17 38.39 -23.48
C SER A 318 21.71 38.35 -23.59
N CYS A 319 22.41 39.09 -22.74
CA CYS A 319 23.88 39.17 -22.74
C CYS A 319 24.55 37.87 -22.29
N TYR A 320 25.71 37.55 -22.86
CA TYR A 320 26.58 36.48 -22.35
C TYR A 320 27.34 36.89 -21.09
N ASP A 321 27.90 35.90 -20.40
CA ASP A 321 28.62 36.06 -19.14
C ASP A 321 29.68 37.19 -19.20
N ASN A 322 29.79 37.94 -18.09
CA ASN A 322 30.67 39.11 -17.92
C ASN A 322 30.28 40.38 -18.70
N ARG A 323 29.04 40.47 -19.18
CA ARG A 323 28.47 41.70 -19.77
C ARG A 323 27.20 42.11 -19.02
N TYR A 324 26.96 43.42 -18.93
CA TYR A 324 25.78 44.00 -18.30
C TYR A 324 25.30 45.19 -19.14
N GLY A 325 23.99 45.41 -19.23
CA GLY A 325 23.36 46.45 -20.04
C GLY A 325 21.86 46.25 -20.17
#